data_AF-A0A9C7RM97-F1
#
_entry.id   AF-A0A9C7RM97-F1
#
_cell.length_a   1.000
_cell.length_b   1.000
_cell.length_c   1.000
_cell.angle_alpha   90.00
_cell.angle_beta   90.00
_cell.angle_gamma   90.00
#
_symmetry.space_group_name_H-M   'P 1'
#
loop_
_entity.id
_entity.type
_entity.pdbx_description
1 polymer ?
#
loop_
_entity_poly.entity_id
_entity_poly.type
_entity_poly.pdbx_seq_one_letter_code
_entity_poly.pdbx_strand_id
1 'polypeptide(L)'
;MKKLIEIDFPIEQVNEIAEREAHAKEKYRPILFIHKWWARRLGGVFRTIVLYTLLDDNAKILGDNGKWRPVTKEELENPWSLYLKDVNSGGKIVLDPMMGGGTTIVEALRTGCKVVAQDLNPVAWLLAKKIVEPVNIEELKNAFEMLENRIADEIKKYYRTICLH
;
A
#
# COMPACT_ATOMS: atom_id res chain seq x y z
N MET A 1 7.40 -27.52 3.49
CA MET A 1 8.55 -26.78 2.93
C MET A 1 8.61 -25.47 3.70
N LYS A 2 9.75 -25.11 4.30
CA LYS A 2 9.89 -23.83 5.02
C LYS A 2 9.84 -22.66 4.03
N LYS A 3 9.20 -21.57 4.41
CA LYS A 3 9.22 -20.30 3.66
C LYS A 3 10.47 -19.50 4.00
N LEU A 4 10.90 -18.61 3.10
CA LEU A 4 12.13 -17.86 3.30
C LEU A 4 12.05 -17.00 4.57
N ILE A 5 10.91 -16.38 4.84
CA ILE A 5 10.66 -15.62 6.09
C ILE A 5 10.95 -16.41 7.39
N GLU A 6 10.89 -17.75 7.37
CA GLU A 6 11.18 -18.61 8.53
C GLU A 6 12.68 -18.94 8.68
N ILE A 7 13.50 -18.57 7.70
CA ILE A 7 14.92 -18.90 7.58
C ILE A 7 15.77 -17.63 7.56
N ASP A 8 15.38 -16.66 6.74
CA ASP A 8 16.08 -15.42 6.50
C ASP A 8 15.10 -14.25 6.29
N PHE A 9 15.45 -13.08 6.80
CA PHE A 9 14.69 -11.86 6.62
C PHE A 9 15.66 -10.66 6.61
N PRO A 10 15.53 -9.70 5.67
CA PRO A 10 16.51 -8.65 5.46
C PRO A 10 16.28 -7.52 6.46
N ILE A 11 16.55 -7.80 7.74
CA ILE A 11 16.22 -6.92 8.88
C ILE A 11 16.92 -5.57 8.71
N GLU A 12 18.22 -5.56 8.39
CA GLU A 12 18.99 -4.32 8.27
C GLU A 12 18.44 -3.41 7.16
N GLN A 13 18.21 -3.97 5.98
CA GLN A 13 17.74 -3.20 4.84
C GLN A 13 16.29 -2.75 5.01
N VAL A 14 15.44 -3.58 5.62
CA VAL A 14 14.06 -3.19 5.96
C VAL A 14 14.04 -2.08 7.00
N ASN A 15 14.91 -2.13 8.00
CA ASN A 15 14.98 -1.11 9.04
C ASN A 15 15.32 0.27 8.46
N GLU A 16 16.27 0.35 7.52
CA GLU A 16 16.63 1.61 6.85
C GLU A 16 15.43 2.23 6.13
N ILE A 17 14.66 1.41 5.40
CA ILE A 17 13.45 1.86 4.69
C ILE A 17 12.35 2.22 5.69
N ALA A 18 12.15 1.41 6.71
CA ALA A 18 11.14 1.59 7.73
C ALA A 18 11.34 2.90 8.51
N GLU A 19 12.57 3.23 8.88
CA GLU A 19 12.88 4.48 9.59
C GLU A 19 12.55 5.71 8.73
N ARG A 20 12.96 5.70 7.46
CA ARG A 20 12.64 6.76 6.51
C ARG A 20 11.15 6.89 6.25
N GLU A 21 10.45 5.78 6.05
CA GLU A 21 8.99 5.78 5.91
C GLU A 21 8.34 6.31 7.18
N ALA A 22 8.84 5.93 8.36
CA ALA A 22 8.25 6.31 9.64
C ALA A 22 8.29 7.82 9.91
N HIS A 23 9.35 8.50 9.47
CA HIS A 23 9.55 9.94 9.68
C HIS A 23 8.93 10.84 8.59
N ALA A 24 8.47 10.27 7.48
CA ALA A 24 7.94 11.03 6.34
C ALA A 24 6.60 10.47 5.83
N LYS A 25 5.82 9.85 6.71
CA LYS A 25 4.56 9.17 6.36
C LYS A 25 3.58 10.12 5.67
N GLU A 26 3.52 11.37 6.11
CA GLU A 26 2.62 12.42 5.62
C GLU A 26 2.89 12.79 4.16
N LYS A 27 4.13 12.65 3.71
CA LYS A 27 4.53 12.95 2.33
C LYS A 27 4.21 11.81 1.37
N TYR A 28 4.47 10.57 1.77
CA TYR A 28 4.40 9.41 0.86
C TYR A 28 3.07 8.66 0.89
N ARG A 29 2.25 8.90 1.93
CA ARG A 29 1.00 8.16 2.16
C ARG A 29 -0.10 9.08 2.73
N PRO A 30 -0.47 10.18 2.05
CA PRO A 30 -1.43 11.16 2.56
C PRO A 30 -2.79 10.54 2.90
N ILE A 31 -3.23 9.53 2.15
CA ILE A 31 -4.49 8.81 2.43
C ILE A 31 -4.52 8.14 3.81
N LEU A 32 -3.35 7.78 4.35
CA LEU A 32 -3.24 7.16 5.67
C LEU A 32 -3.41 8.19 6.81
N PHE A 33 -3.45 9.49 6.50
CA PHE A 33 -3.61 10.57 7.48
C PHE A 33 -5.04 11.08 7.63
N ILE A 34 -5.97 10.64 6.78
CA ILE A 34 -7.40 10.99 6.94
C ILE A 34 -7.93 10.55 8.32
N HIS A 35 -7.42 9.44 8.84
CA HIS A 35 -7.74 8.96 10.19
C HIS A 35 -6.53 8.32 10.85
N LYS A 36 -6.29 8.67 12.13
CA LYS A 36 -5.18 8.13 12.93
C LYS A 36 -5.49 6.70 13.36
N TRP A 37 -4.60 5.76 13.04
CA TRP A 37 -4.68 4.37 13.49
C TRP A 37 -3.46 3.98 14.33
N TRP A 38 -3.69 3.48 15.54
CA TRP A 38 -2.68 3.45 16.61
C TRP A 38 -1.64 2.32 16.45
N ALA A 39 -1.87 1.38 15.52
CA ALA A 39 -0.98 0.23 15.29
C ALA A 39 -0.69 -0.03 13.79
N ARG A 40 -0.81 0.99 12.93
CA ARG A 40 -0.60 0.79 11.49
C ARG A 40 0.85 0.39 11.17
N ARG A 41 1.01 -0.75 10.49
CA ARG A 41 2.30 -1.20 9.96
C ARG A 41 2.74 -0.36 8.77
N LEU A 42 4.05 -0.20 8.63
CA LEU A 42 4.68 0.49 7.51
C LEU A 42 4.52 -0.35 6.24
N GLY A 43 4.23 0.30 5.12
CA GLY A 43 4.07 -0.36 3.83
C GLY A 43 5.34 -1.07 3.41
N GLY A 44 6.51 -0.45 3.64
CA GLY A 44 7.79 -1.03 3.30
C GLY A 44 8.08 -2.33 4.04
N VAL A 45 7.72 -2.40 5.33
CA VAL A 45 7.84 -3.62 6.15
C VAL A 45 6.88 -4.69 5.64
N PHE A 46 5.61 -4.34 5.41
CA PHE A 46 4.61 -5.32 4.97
C PHE A 46 4.90 -5.85 3.57
N ARG A 47 5.46 -5.02 2.68
CA ARG A 47 5.94 -5.45 1.38
C ARG A 47 7.02 -6.53 1.50
N THR A 48 7.99 -6.37 2.39
CA THR A 48 9.00 -7.42 2.61
C THR A 48 8.38 -8.70 3.13
N ILE A 49 7.44 -8.61 4.09
CA ILE A 49 6.70 -9.77 4.58
C ILE A 49 6.03 -10.51 3.43
N VAL A 50 5.33 -9.79 2.55
CA VAL A 50 4.67 -10.37 1.37
C VAL A 50 5.67 -11.08 0.45
N LEU A 51 6.79 -10.43 0.11
CA LEU A 51 7.81 -11.03 -0.76
C LEU A 51 8.44 -12.29 -0.13
N TYR A 52 8.84 -12.23 1.13
CA TYR A 52 9.52 -13.35 1.81
C TYR A 52 8.57 -14.49 2.20
N THR A 53 7.27 -14.24 2.25
CA THR A 53 6.25 -15.26 2.58
C THR A 53 5.64 -15.90 1.33
N LEU A 54 5.32 -15.08 0.31
CA LEU A 54 4.43 -15.48 -0.79
C LEU A 54 5.14 -15.77 -2.11
N LEU A 55 6.40 -15.38 -2.28
CA LEU A 55 7.13 -15.65 -3.52
C LEU A 55 7.37 -17.17 -3.68
N ASP A 56 7.15 -17.68 -4.89
CA ASP A 56 7.42 -19.05 -5.31
C ASP A 56 7.56 -19.12 -6.84
N ASP A 57 7.75 -20.32 -7.39
CA ASP A 57 7.99 -20.55 -8.83
C ASP A 57 6.85 -20.06 -9.75
N ASN A 58 5.65 -19.77 -9.20
CA ASN A 58 4.54 -19.20 -9.97
C ASN A 58 4.62 -17.68 -10.09
N ALA A 59 5.54 -17.05 -9.36
CA ALA A 59 5.69 -15.61 -9.37
C ALA A 59 6.27 -15.11 -10.69
N LYS A 60 5.85 -13.91 -11.07
CA LYS A 60 6.34 -13.22 -12.26
C LYS A 60 6.80 -11.83 -11.87
N ILE A 61 7.74 -11.30 -12.62
CA ILE A 61 8.16 -9.91 -12.50
C ILE A 61 8.02 -9.18 -13.82
N LEU A 62 7.72 -7.89 -13.76
CA LEU A 62 7.70 -7.03 -14.94
C LEU A 62 9.15 -6.67 -15.28
N GLY A 63 9.61 -7.12 -16.45
CA GLY A 63 10.91 -6.74 -16.97
C GLY A 63 10.90 -5.29 -17.47
N ASP A 64 12.09 -4.70 -17.61
CA ASP A 64 12.25 -3.32 -18.11
C ASP A 64 11.76 -3.17 -19.57
N ASN A 65 11.57 -4.28 -20.28
CA ASN A 65 10.95 -4.35 -21.61
C ASN A 65 9.40 -4.33 -21.57
N GLY A 66 8.79 -4.11 -20.39
CA GLY A 66 7.34 -4.11 -20.18
C GLY A 66 6.67 -5.48 -20.27
N LYS A 67 7.44 -6.57 -20.28
CA LYS A 67 6.91 -7.94 -20.36
C LYS A 67 7.10 -8.68 -19.05
N TRP A 68 6.08 -9.44 -18.66
CA TRP A 68 6.16 -10.33 -17.52
C TRP A 68 7.04 -11.54 -17.83
N ARG A 69 7.98 -11.85 -16.94
CA ARG A 69 8.78 -13.07 -16.98
C ARG A 69 8.68 -13.84 -15.66
N PRO A 70 8.91 -15.16 -15.65
CA PRO A 70 9.08 -15.91 -14.42
C PRO A 70 10.23 -15.35 -13.57
N VAL A 71 10.10 -15.49 -12.25
CA VAL A 71 11.22 -15.29 -11.32
C VAL A 71 12.29 -16.35 -11.54
N THR A 72 13.56 -15.98 -11.36
CA THR A 72 14.68 -16.93 -11.39
C THR A 72 14.84 -17.61 -10.02
N LYS A 73 15.59 -18.72 -9.96
CA LYS A 73 15.92 -19.37 -8.69
C LYS A 73 16.71 -18.46 -7.76
N GLU A 74 17.66 -17.70 -8.30
CA GLU A 74 18.44 -16.72 -7.54
C GLU A 74 17.55 -15.62 -6.93
N GLU A 75 16.54 -15.15 -7.68
CA GLU A 75 15.57 -14.16 -7.19
C GLU A 75 14.63 -14.74 -6.11
N LEU A 76 14.33 -16.04 -6.16
CA LEU A 76 13.58 -16.74 -5.12
C LEU A 76 14.39 -16.92 -3.83
N GLU A 77 15.70 -17.17 -3.96
CA GLU A 77 16.63 -17.26 -2.84
C GLU A 77 16.95 -15.89 -2.24
N ASN A 78 16.85 -14.82 -3.04
CA ASN A 78 17.04 -13.44 -2.61
C ASN A 78 15.91 -12.49 -3.08
N PRO A 79 14.71 -12.54 -2.46
CA PRO A 79 13.58 -11.68 -2.83
C PRO A 79 13.84 -10.18 -2.62
N TRP A 80 14.87 -9.81 -1.85
CA TRP A 80 15.28 -8.41 -1.70
C TRP A 80 15.64 -7.76 -3.04
N SER A 81 16.23 -8.53 -3.96
CA SER A 81 16.54 -8.07 -5.33
C SER A 81 15.30 -7.59 -6.09
N LEU A 82 14.11 -8.09 -5.72
CA LEU A 82 12.82 -7.75 -6.31
C LEU A 82 12.09 -6.64 -5.56
N TYR A 83 12.65 -6.11 -4.47
CA TYR A 83 11.95 -5.20 -3.56
C TYR A 83 11.39 -3.97 -4.27
N LEU A 84 12.09 -3.41 -5.26
CA LEU A 84 11.62 -2.24 -6.01
C LEU A 84 10.95 -2.59 -7.35
N LYS A 85 10.80 -3.88 -7.68
CA LYS A 85 10.22 -4.33 -8.95
C LYS A 85 8.71 -4.58 -8.82
N ASP A 86 8.02 -4.52 -9.94
CA ASP A 86 6.63 -4.98 -10.01
C ASP A 86 6.61 -6.51 -10.04
N VAL A 87 6.07 -7.09 -8.97
CA VAL A 87 6.02 -8.53 -8.72
C VAL A 87 4.56 -8.97 -8.76
N ASN A 88 4.29 -10.10 -9.38
CA ASN A 88 3.02 -10.80 -9.29
C ASN A 88 3.25 -12.15 -8.61
N SER A 89 2.74 -12.31 -7.39
CA SER A 89 2.90 -13.49 -6.54
C SER A 89 1.99 -14.66 -6.95
N GLY A 90 1.45 -14.67 -8.16
CA GLY A 90 0.66 -15.78 -8.71
C GLY A 90 -0.78 -15.83 -8.21
N GLY A 91 -1.39 -14.70 -7.84
CA GLY A 91 -2.82 -14.66 -7.49
C GLY A 91 -3.20 -15.30 -6.16
N LYS A 92 -2.23 -15.48 -5.24
CA LYS A 92 -2.45 -16.02 -3.89
C LYS A 92 -3.46 -15.19 -3.11
N ILE A 93 -4.17 -15.83 -2.17
CA ILE A 93 -5.18 -15.18 -1.32
C ILE A 93 -4.55 -14.83 0.03
N VAL A 94 -4.66 -13.57 0.43
CA VAL A 94 -4.26 -13.06 1.76
C VAL A 94 -5.52 -12.76 2.57
N LEU A 95 -5.60 -13.30 3.78
CA LEU A 95 -6.65 -13.00 4.74
C LEU A 95 -6.10 -12.06 5.82
N ASP A 96 -6.77 -10.94 6.06
CA ASP A 96 -6.49 -10.04 7.19
C ASP A 96 -7.77 -9.77 8.00
N PRO A 97 -8.01 -10.49 9.11
CA PRO A 97 -9.23 -10.38 9.91
C PRO A 97 -9.27 -9.11 10.79
N MET A 98 -8.17 -8.34 10.85
CA MET A 98 -8.03 -7.13 11.67
C MET A 98 -7.21 -6.09 10.89
N MET A 99 -7.66 -5.77 9.69
CA MET A 99 -6.88 -5.01 8.70
C MET A 99 -6.55 -3.58 9.12
N GLY A 100 -7.36 -3.02 10.03
CA GLY A 100 -7.20 -1.69 10.55
C GLY A 100 -7.01 -0.67 9.44
N GLY A 101 -5.83 -0.07 9.44
CA GLY A 101 -5.49 0.98 8.51
C GLY A 101 -5.25 0.56 7.06
N GLY A 102 -5.37 -0.73 6.72
CA GLY A 102 -5.38 -1.23 5.34
C GLY A 102 -4.01 -1.50 4.69
N THR A 103 -2.89 -1.37 5.41
CA THR A 103 -1.54 -1.57 4.85
C THR A 103 -1.39 -2.95 4.19
N THR A 104 -1.86 -4.00 4.87
CA THR A 104 -1.84 -5.38 4.37
C THR A 104 -2.51 -5.50 3.02
N ILE A 105 -3.69 -4.91 2.88
CA ILE A 105 -4.51 -4.98 1.67
C ILE A 105 -3.77 -4.32 0.51
N VAL A 106 -3.27 -3.10 0.72
CA VAL A 106 -2.58 -2.33 -0.32
C VAL A 106 -1.36 -3.09 -0.83
N GLU A 107 -0.48 -3.52 0.07
CA GLU A 107 0.78 -4.16 -0.34
C GLU A 107 0.56 -5.57 -0.92
N ALA A 108 -0.45 -6.31 -0.44
CA ALA A 108 -0.83 -7.59 -1.05
C ALA A 108 -1.39 -7.40 -2.47
N LEU A 109 -2.31 -6.45 -2.69
CA LEU A 109 -2.86 -6.16 -4.02
C LEU A 109 -1.77 -5.70 -5.01
N ARG A 110 -0.82 -4.86 -4.54
CA ARG A 110 0.33 -4.42 -5.35
C ARG A 110 1.22 -5.55 -5.84
N THR A 111 1.16 -6.72 -5.20
CA THR A 111 1.91 -7.92 -5.61
C THR A 111 1.04 -8.93 -6.36
N GLY A 112 -0.12 -8.52 -6.87
CA GLY A 112 -1.02 -9.40 -7.61
C GLY A 112 -1.73 -10.46 -6.75
N CYS A 113 -1.73 -10.31 -5.41
CA CYS A 113 -2.52 -11.16 -4.55
C CYS A 113 -4.01 -10.76 -4.61
N LYS A 114 -4.88 -11.69 -4.23
CA LYS A 114 -6.27 -11.42 -3.85
C LYS A 114 -6.34 -11.22 -2.35
N VAL A 115 -7.23 -10.37 -1.87
CA VAL A 115 -7.32 -10.06 -0.44
C VAL A 115 -8.75 -10.25 0.06
N VAL A 116 -8.88 -10.92 1.20
CA VAL A 116 -10.09 -10.96 2.02
C VAL A 116 -9.74 -10.25 3.32
N ALA A 117 -10.48 -9.20 3.68
CA ALA A 117 -10.13 -8.39 4.84
C ALA A 117 -11.38 -7.95 5.61
N GLN A 118 -11.24 -7.83 6.92
CA GLN A 118 -12.29 -7.38 7.82
C GLN A 118 -11.71 -6.46 8.91
N ASP A 119 -12.53 -5.51 9.37
CA ASP A 119 -12.30 -4.79 10.60
C ASP A 119 -13.66 -4.54 11.29
N LEU A 120 -13.66 -4.49 12.62
CA LEU A 120 -14.85 -4.14 13.39
C LEU A 120 -15.18 -2.65 13.23
N ASN A 121 -14.16 -1.80 13.05
CA ASN A 121 -14.35 -0.37 12.93
C ASN A 121 -14.83 0.00 11.50
N PRO A 122 -16.03 0.61 11.36
CA PRO A 122 -16.56 0.98 10.04
C PRO A 122 -15.72 2.04 9.32
N VAL A 123 -14.98 2.89 10.05
CA VAL A 123 -14.06 3.88 9.46
C VAL A 123 -12.84 3.20 8.85
N ALA A 124 -12.28 2.20 9.54
CA ALA A 124 -11.18 1.39 9.03
C ALA A 124 -11.60 0.68 7.73
N TRP A 125 -12.79 0.07 7.76
CA TRP A 125 -13.38 -0.56 6.58
C TRP A 125 -13.58 0.40 5.41
N LEU A 126 -14.19 1.57 5.66
CA LEU A 126 -14.46 2.55 4.61
C LEU A 126 -13.16 3.05 3.97
N LEU A 127 -12.16 3.41 4.78
CA LEU A 127 -10.88 3.90 4.29
C LEU A 127 -10.15 2.83 3.47
N ALA A 128 -10.03 1.62 4.03
CA ALA A 128 -9.39 0.51 3.35
C ALA A 128 -10.04 0.22 1.99
N LYS A 129 -11.38 0.20 1.94
CA LYS A 129 -12.15 0.06 0.71
C LYS A 129 -11.82 1.18 -0.29
N LYS A 130 -11.89 2.44 0.13
CA LYS A 130 -11.67 3.60 -0.75
C LYS A 130 -10.24 3.74 -1.25
N ILE A 131 -9.26 3.21 -0.53
CA ILE A 131 -7.86 3.18 -0.97
C ILE A 131 -7.68 2.28 -2.20
N VAL A 132 -8.43 1.18 -2.29
CA VAL A 132 -8.17 0.11 -3.28
C VAL A 132 -9.28 -0.06 -4.32
N GLU A 133 -10.44 0.57 -4.10
CA GLU A 133 -11.57 0.53 -5.03
C GLU A 133 -11.17 1.18 -6.37
N PRO A 134 -11.30 0.48 -7.50
CA PRO A 134 -11.08 1.07 -8.81
C PRO A 134 -12.02 2.26 -9.01
N VAL A 135 -11.47 3.35 -9.53
CA VAL A 135 -12.23 4.58 -9.78
C VAL A 135 -11.95 5.08 -11.19
N ASN A 136 -13.00 5.58 -11.86
CA ASN A 136 -12.84 6.34 -13.08
C ASN A 136 -12.31 7.73 -12.71
N ILE A 137 -11.05 8.00 -13.08
CA ILE A 137 -10.36 9.24 -12.75
C ILE A 137 -11.09 10.47 -13.31
N GLU A 138 -11.73 10.34 -14.46
CA GLU A 138 -12.45 11.45 -15.08
C GLU A 138 -13.75 11.77 -14.32
N GLU A 139 -14.51 10.75 -13.96
CA GLU A 139 -15.70 10.93 -13.11
C GLU A 139 -15.34 11.50 -11.74
N LEU A 140 -14.21 11.06 -11.15
CA LEU A 140 -13.73 11.58 -9.87
C LEU A 140 -13.38 13.07 -9.95
N LYS A 141 -12.69 13.49 -11.02
CA LYS A 141 -12.36 14.90 -11.26
C LYS A 141 -13.62 15.74 -11.46
N ASN A 142 -14.54 15.28 -12.30
CA ASN A 142 -15.81 15.97 -12.55
C ASN A 142 -16.63 16.13 -11.26
N ALA A 143 -16.70 15.08 -10.45
CA ALA A 143 -17.39 15.13 -9.15
C ALA A 143 -16.70 16.11 -8.18
N PHE A 144 -15.37 16.16 -8.16
CA PHE A 144 -14.61 17.12 -7.36
C PHE A 144 -14.88 18.56 -7.81
N GLU A 145 -14.81 18.86 -9.11
CA GLU A 145 -15.07 20.20 -9.65
C GLU A 145 -16.51 20.66 -9.37
N MET A 146 -17.49 19.76 -9.51
CA MET A 146 -18.87 20.05 -9.15
C MET A 146 -19.02 20.39 -7.66
N LEU A 147 -18.33 19.67 -6.77
CA LEU A 147 -18.35 19.94 -5.34
C LEU A 147 -17.66 21.28 -5.04
N GLU A 148 -16.47 21.50 -5.58
CA GLU A 148 -15.71 22.73 -5.41
C GLU A 148 -16.54 23.94 -5.83
N ASN A 149 -17.12 23.93 -7.03
CA ASN A 149 -17.94 25.04 -7.53
C ASN A 149 -19.16 25.36 -6.65
N ARG A 150 -19.67 24.38 -5.87
CA ARG A 150 -20.83 24.58 -4.98
C ARG A 150 -20.47 25.15 -3.61
N ILE A 151 -19.35 24.73 -3.03
CA ILE A 151 -19.05 24.98 -1.62
C ILE A 151 -17.74 25.73 -1.38
N ALA A 152 -16.89 25.89 -2.39
CA ALA A 152 -15.55 26.46 -2.22
C ALA A 152 -15.59 27.86 -1.63
N ASP A 153 -16.47 28.73 -2.10
CA ASP A 153 -16.54 30.11 -1.60
C ASP A 153 -17.00 30.18 -0.14
N GLU A 154 -17.85 29.25 0.31
CA GLU A 154 -18.28 29.16 1.69
C GLU A 154 -17.13 28.69 2.58
N ILE A 155 -16.45 27.61 2.19
CA ILE A 155 -15.34 27.03 2.96
C ILE A 155 -14.13 27.95 2.98
N LYS A 156 -13.71 28.48 1.82
CA LYS A 156 -12.51 29.32 1.67
C LYS A 156 -12.59 30.60 2.52
N LYS A 157 -13.79 31.08 2.92
CA LYS A 157 -13.93 32.20 3.87
C LYS A 157 -13.32 31.90 5.23
N TYR A 158 -13.42 30.66 5.72
CA TYR A 158 -12.87 30.27 7.03
C TYR A 158 -11.35 30.12 7.03
N TYR A 159 -10.72 30.06 5.85
CA TYR A 159 -9.26 30.00 5.67
C TYR A 159 -8.63 31.37 5.36
N ARG A 160 -9.41 32.46 5.45
CA ARG A 160 -8.87 33.82 5.34
C ARG A 160 -8.34 34.26 6.70
N THR A 161 -7.02 34.44 6.80
CA THR A 161 -6.40 35.15 7.92
C THR A 161 -6.27 36.63 7.56
N ILE A 162 -6.73 37.51 8.46
CA ILE A 162 -6.44 38.94 8.38
C ILE A 162 -5.06 39.13 9.00
N CYS A 163 -4.05 39.47 8.20
CA CYS A 163 -2.81 40.00 8.74
C CYS A 163 -3.06 41.42 9.24
N LEU A 164 -2.84 41.66 10.52
CA LEU A 164 -3.04 42.96 11.17
C LEU A 164 -1.89 43.96 10.93
N HIS A 165 -0.95 43.60 10.07
CA HIS A 165 0.27 44.36 9.77
C HIS A 165 0.58 44.31 8.28
#